data_AF-A0A418R3C1-F1
#
_entry.id   AF-A0A418R3C1-F1
#
_cell.length_a   1.000
_cell.length_b   1.000
_cell.length_c   1.000
_cell.angle_alpha   90.00
_cell.angle_beta   90.00
_cell.angle_gamma   90.00
#
_symmetry.space_group_name_H-M   'P 1'
#
loop_
_entity.id
_entity.type
_entity.pdbx_description
1 polymer ?
#
loop_
_entity_poly.entity_id
_entity_poly.type
_entity_poly.pdbx_seq_one_letter_code
_entity_poly.pdbx_strand_id
1 'polypeptide(L)'
;MSFLRRLSPVVLLLLFVPLSRARAQAAPNPGENIAFLVTFGAQADKSWGDDDFTQTFFFLIPKQNRQPVYIRVFDPDCGGQHDEIKHGWNTTTEFSLYGGPGTHSAPDARATDPKGQYRSGTLLKQVRFGSEKTYDNQWYTFGPLNPLEGELVPEFEGYVFKMVVQGKSGDDGNLYRYFLSTSPTENVAVEGGNAFTYEYAFRLAATPGRKTHLYPFVNDRVVSIKQSNFDVDGDVGLKIFSVSKNGHPAAVSGNNEWASSTHPITDKEHGLSLDLQLTTLSKAPNDLVFYVTDQYDVALPFFAIPLGGPPRYRYEVDVKIRK
;
A
#
# COMPACT_ATOMS: atom_id res chain seq x y z
N MET A 1 22.61 -66.53 26.04
CA MET A 1 21.83 -65.70 25.09
C MET A 1 21.07 -64.65 25.89
N SER A 2 21.57 -63.42 25.95
CA SER A 2 20.89 -62.29 26.59
C SER A 2 21.10 -61.06 25.71
N PHE A 3 20.00 -60.56 25.14
CA PHE A 3 19.95 -59.44 24.20
C PHE A 3 20.06 -58.11 24.97
N LEU A 4 21.17 -57.41 24.83
CA LEU A 4 21.26 -55.98 25.19
C LEU A 4 20.64 -55.15 24.06
N ARG A 5 19.45 -54.60 24.29
CA ARG A 5 18.86 -53.54 23.46
C ARG A 5 19.55 -52.21 23.78
N ARG A 6 20.31 -51.67 22.83
CA ARG A 6 20.81 -50.28 22.85
C ARG A 6 19.65 -49.34 22.52
N LEU A 7 19.21 -48.55 23.49
CA LEU A 7 18.37 -47.37 23.27
C LEU A 7 19.32 -46.20 22.92
N SER A 8 19.15 -45.65 21.71
CA SER A 8 19.85 -44.46 21.24
C SER A 8 19.01 -43.23 21.62
N PRO A 9 19.56 -42.19 22.27
CA PRO A 9 18.82 -40.96 22.48
C PRO A 9 18.98 -40.10 21.22
N VAL A 10 17.92 -39.98 20.43
CA VAL A 10 17.81 -38.95 19.40
C VAL A 10 17.58 -37.63 20.13
N VAL A 11 18.64 -36.82 20.23
CA VAL A 11 18.57 -35.43 20.69
C VAL A 11 17.87 -34.63 19.59
N LEU A 12 16.61 -34.27 19.84
CA LEU A 12 15.82 -33.41 18.97
C LEU A 12 16.35 -31.97 19.12
N LEU A 13 17.18 -31.53 18.19
CA LEU A 13 17.65 -30.15 18.10
C LEU A 13 16.48 -29.28 17.59
N LEU A 14 15.75 -28.66 18.51
CA LEU A 14 14.78 -27.60 18.19
C LEU A 14 15.55 -26.38 17.66
N LEU A 15 15.62 -26.27 16.34
CA LEU A 15 16.03 -25.05 15.65
C LEU A 15 15.00 -23.94 15.96
N PHE A 16 15.31 -23.09 16.94
CA PHE A 16 14.69 -21.79 17.07
C PHE A 16 15.11 -20.95 15.86
N VAL A 17 14.29 -20.98 14.81
CA VAL A 17 14.36 -19.98 13.74
C VAL A 17 13.87 -18.66 14.34
N PRO A 18 14.68 -17.59 14.38
CA PRO A 18 14.19 -16.30 14.84
C PRO A 18 13.07 -15.84 13.89
N LEU A 19 11.88 -15.62 14.44
CA LEU A 19 10.76 -15.00 13.72
C LEU A 19 11.15 -13.58 13.33
N SER A 20 11.70 -13.40 12.14
CA SER A 20 11.81 -12.09 11.47
C SER A 20 10.42 -11.64 10.97
N ARG A 21 9.40 -11.64 11.83
CA ARG A 21 7.99 -11.37 11.44
C ARG A 21 7.56 -9.90 11.62
N ALA A 22 8.42 -9.02 12.12
CA ALA A 22 7.99 -7.73 12.66
C ALA A 22 7.88 -6.55 11.67
N ARG A 23 7.97 -6.74 10.34
CA ARG A 23 7.88 -5.63 9.37
C ARG A 23 6.85 -5.77 8.26
N ALA A 24 6.00 -6.79 8.33
CA ALA A 24 5.08 -7.09 7.23
C ALA A 24 3.90 -6.10 7.10
N GLN A 25 3.59 -5.28 8.11
CA GLN A 25 2.38 -4.42 8.10
C GLN A 25 2.64 -2.92 8.12
N ALA A 26 3.85 -2.52 7.77
CA ALA A 26 4.04 -1.13 7.36
C ALA A 26 3.32 -0.90 6.02
N ALA A 27 2.72 0.26 5.86
CA ALA A 27 2.26 0.78 4.58
C ALA A 27 2.95 2.14 4.36
N PRO A 28 3.88 2.23 3.40
CA PRO A 28 4.30 1.17 2.47
C PRO A 28 5.07 0.04 3.17
N ASN A 29 4.96 -1.16 2.62
CA ASN A 29 5.73 -2.31 3.03
C ASN A 29 7.20 -2.16 2.58
N PRO A 30 8.21 -2.56 3.39
CA PRO A 30 9.60 -2.46 2.97
C PRO A 30 9.93 -3.18 1.65
N GLY A 31 9.18 -4.22 1.30
CA GLY A 31 9.31 -4.94 0.03
C GLY A 31 8.82 -4.16 -1.18
N GLU A 32 8.05 -3.09 -1.00
CA GLU A 32 7.65 -2.17 -2.07
C GLU A 32 8.77 -1.20 -2.45
N ASN A 33 9.79 -1.03 -1.59
CA ASN A 33 10.87 -0.04 -1.71
C ASN A 33 10.38 1.42 -1.84
N ILE A 34 9.17 1.72 -1.38
CA ILE A 34 8.63 3.08 -1.29
C ILE A 34 9.08 3.69 0.03
N ALA A 35 9.59 4.93 -0.02
CA ALA A 35 10.05 5.61 1.17
C ALA A 35 8.86 6.12 1.98
N PHE A 36 7.96 6.92 1.41
CA PHE A 36 6.86 7.56 2.12
C PHE A 36 5.63 7.62 1.24
N LEU A 37 4.47 7.61 1.88
CA LEU A 37 3.24 8.14 1.28
C LEU A 37 3.35 9.65 1.26
N VAL A 38 2.64 10.30 0.35
CA VAL A 38 2.60 11.77 0.29
C VAL A 38 1.18 12.28 0.18
N THR A 39 0.90 13.40 0.82
CA THR A 39 -0.32 14.21 0.60
C THR A 39 0.04 15.68 0.73
N PHE A 40 -0.20 16.43 -0.33
CA PHE A 40 0.08 17.86 -0.38
C PHE A 40 -1.07 18.70 0.17
N GLY A 41 -0.75 19.91 0.60
CA GLY A 41 -1.73 20.92 0.98
C GLY A 41 -2.64 21.33 -0.20
N ALA A 42 -3.87 21.77 0.11
CA ALA A 42 -4.89 22.08 -0.89
C ALA A 42 -4.55 23.23 -1.86
N GLN A 43 -3.45 23.95 -1.63
CA GLN A 43 -2.97 25.07 -2.43
C GLN A 43 -1.67 24.74 -3.16
N ALA A 44 -1.18 23.50 -3.06
CA ALA A 44 -0.04 23.03 -3.81
C ALA A 44 -0.30 23.04 -5.31
N ASP A 45 0.78 23.15 -6.09
CA ASP A 45 0.70 22.94 -7.52
C ASP A 45 0.67 21.42 -7.77
N LYS A 46 -0.23 20.96 -8.63
CA LYS A 46 -0.37 19.52 -8.92
C LYS A 46 0.85 18.95 -9.63
N SER A 47 1.70 19.79 -10.22
CA SER A 47 2.99 19.38 -10.80
C SER A 47 4.03 18.92 -9.76
N TRP A 48 3.61 18.67 -8.52
CA TRP A 48 4.42 18.14 -7.44
C TRP A 48 3.97 16.72 -7.07
N GLY A 49 3.22 16.05 -7.96
CA GLY A 49 2.93 14.63 -7.83
C GLY A 49 1.64 14.24 -7.12
N ASP A 50 0.83 15.21 -6.68
CA ASP A 50 -0.46 14.95 -6.02
C ASP A 50 -1.59 15.64 -6.78
N ASP A 51 -2.48 14.85 -7.37
CA ASP A 51 -3.47 15.33 -8.31
C ASP A 51 -4.76 15.82 -7.64
N ASP A 52 -5.03 15.44 -6.39
CA ASP A 52 -6.28 15.77 -5.70
C ASP A 52 -6.17 16.09 -4.21
N PHE A 53 -4.96 16.06 -3.66
CA PHE A 53 -4.62 16.40 -2.27
C PHE A 53 -5.28 15.47 -1.25
N THR A 54 -5.67 14.26 -1.67
CA THR A 54 -6.40 13.28 -0.87
C THR A 54 -5.83 11.88 -1.08
N GLN A 55 -5.66 11.15 0.00
CA GLN A 55 -5.23 9.75 -0.07
C GLN A 55 -6.09 8.89 0.85
N THR A 56 -6.57 7.76 0.33
CA THR A 56 -7.41 6.83 1.07
C THR A 56 -6.71 5.51 1.28
N PHE A 57 -6.54 5.08 2.53
CA PHE A 57 -5.97 3.79 2.89
C PHE A 57 -6.96 2.96 3.67
N PHE A 58 -6.92 1.64 3.45
CA PHE A 58 -7.74 0.67 4.14
C PHE A 58 -6.90 -0.25 5.00
N PHE A 59 -7.47 -0.71 6.11
CA PHE A 59 -6.83 -1.62 7.06
C PHE A 59 -7.74 -2.81 7.29
N LEU A 60 -7.27 -3.98 6.88
CA LEU A 60 -7.95 -5.26 7.02
C LEU A 60 -7.51 -5.96 8.31
N ILE A 61 -8.49 -6.36 9.12
CA ILE A 61 -8.29 -7.17 10.31
C ILE A 61 -9.06 -8.49 10.12
N PRO A 62 -8.42 -9.66 10.34
CA PRO A 62 -9.11 -10.94 10.16
C PRO A 62 -10.36 -11.05 11.02
N LYS A 63 -11.42 -11.66 10.47
CA LYS A 63 -12.71 -11.82 11.14
C LYS A 63 -12.62 -12.59 12.45
N GLN A 64 -11.53 -13.32 12.73
CA GLN A 64 -11.32 -14.06 13.97
C GLN A 64 -10.64 -13.21 15.05
N ASN A 65 -9.98 -12.11 14.69
CA ASN A 65 -9.34 -11.24 15.67
C ASN A 65 -10.39 -10.49 16.49
N ARG A 66 -10.29 -10.58 17.81
CA ARG A 66 -11.16 -9.89 18.78
C ARG A 66 -10.38 -8.96 19.69
N GLN A 67 -9.05 -8.96 19.59
CA GLN A 67 -8.20 -8.11 20.39
C GLN A 67 -8.17 -6.69 19.81
N PRO A 68 -8.04 -5.65 20.65
CA PRO A 68 -7.87 -4.30 20.18
C PRO A 68 -6.68 -4.18 19.22
N VAL A 69 -6.83 -3.33 18.21
CA VAL A 69 -5.76 -2.98 17.29
C VAL A 69 -5.56 -1.46 17.27
N TYR A 70 -4.48 -1.03 16.64
CA TYR A 70 -4.07 0.35 16.54
C TYR A 70 -3.63 0.64 15.11
N ILE A 71 -4.01 1.80 14.58
CA ILE A 71 -3.46 2.31 13.32
C ILE A 71 -2.49 3.42 13.71
N ARG A 72 -1.21 3.20 13.45
CA ARG A 72 -0.16 4.15 13.80
C ARG A 72 0.26 4.92 12.55
N VAL A 73 0.43 6.23 12.69
CA VAL A 73 0.91 7.13 11.64
C VAL A 73 2.26 7.67 12.08
N PHE A 74 3.29 7.42 11.27
CA PHE A 74 4.61 7.99 11.45
C PHE A 74 4.69 9.32 10.71
N ASP A 75 5.22 10.34 11.38
CA ASP A 75 5.43 11.68 10.82
C ASP A 75 4.13 12.33 10.26
N PRO A 76 3.05 12.41 11.07
CA PRO A 76 1.79 12.97 10.62
C PRO A 76 1.78 14.50 10.52
N ASP A 77 2.72 15.22 11.15
CA ASP A 77 2.89 16.66 10.98
C ASP A 77 3.47 17.01 9.62
N CYS A 78 3.18 18.22 9.14
CA CYS A 78 3.72 18.77 7.91
C CYS A 78 4.82 19.79 8.24
N GLY A 79 6.02 19.30 8.51
CA GLY A 79 7.27 20.02 8.67
C GLY A 79 8.44 19.10 9.03
N GLY A 80 9.57 19.68 9.42
CA GLY A 80 10.65 18.89 10.02
C GLY A 80 11.49 18.10 9.00
N GLN A 81 11.74 16.82 9.29
CA GLN A 81 12.83 16.06 8.66
C GLN A 81 12.49 15.50 7.26
N HIS A 82 11.27 14.99 7.05
CA HIS A 82 10.96 14.18 5.85
C HIS A 82 10.08 14.91 4.84
N ASP A 83 9.30 15.88 5.30
CA ASP A 83 8.33 16.61 4.50
C ASP A 83 8.94 17.50 3.42
N GLU A 84 8.12 17.86 2.44
CA GLU A 84 8.54 18.70 1.33
C GLU A 84 8.07 20.15 1.51
N ILE A 85 9.04 21.03 1.77
CA ILE A 85 8.82 22.46 1.90
C ILE A 85 8.92 23.16 0.55
N LYS A 86 8.00 24.08 0.28
CA LYS A 86 8.11 24.96 -0.89
C LYS A 86 8.77 26.29 -0.56
N HIS A 87 8.23 27.00 0.41
CA HIS A 87 8.76 28.30 0.88
C HIS A 87 8.81 28.41 2.40
N GLY A 88 7.78 27.91 3.07
CA GLY A 88 7.63 27.97 4.52
C GLY A 88 6.46 27.09 4.92
N TRP A 89 6.63 26.36 6.02
CA TRP A 89 5.61 25.43 6.49
C TRP A 89 4.28 26.13 6.77
N ASN A 90 3.27 25.84 5.95
CA ASN A 90 1.93 26.41 6.01
C ASN A 90 0.82 25.36 5.83
N THR A 91 1.20 24.11 5.57
CA THR A 91 0.26 23.03 5.29
C THR A 91 -0.35 22.46 6.55
N THR A 92 -1.64 22.12 6.45
CA THR A 92 -2.34 21.34 7.48
C THR A 92 -2.98 20.15 6.83
N THR A 93 -2.69 18.96 7.36
CA THR A 93 -3.18 17.68 6.86
C THR A 93 -4.18 17.09 7.86
N GLU A 94 -5.31 16.59 7.37
CA GLU A 94 -6.37 16.00 8.18
C GLU A 94 -6.46 14.48 7.97
N PHE A 95 -6.30 13.73 9.05
CA PHE A 95 -6.44 12.28 9.08
C PHE A 95 -7.80 11.92 9.67
N SER A 96 -8.66 11.29 8.87
CA SER A 96 -10.02 10.89 9.24
C SER A 96 -10.18 9.39 9.17
N LEU A 97 -10.40 8.75 10.32
CA LEU A 97 -10.58 7.30 10.46
C LEU A 97 -12.07 6.95 10.48
N TYR A 98 -12.46 6.02 9.62
CA TYR A 98 -13.82 5.51 9.45
C TYR A 98 -13.91 4.00 9.68
N GLY A 99 -15.06 3.57 10.15
CA GLY A 99 -15.46 2.17 10.30
C GLY A 99 -16.98 1.98 10.11
N GLY A 100 -17.50 0.78 10.31
CA GLY A 100 -18.91 0.46 10.15
C GLY A 100 -19.41 0.45 8.69
N PRO A 101 -20.71 0.19 8.47
CA PRO A 101 -21.26 -0.05 7.13
C PRO A 101 -20.97 1.07 6.13
N GLY A 102 -20.59 0.70 4.90
CA GLY A 102 -20.28 1.62 3.82
C GLY A 102 -18.83 2.12 3.82
N THR A 103 -18.02 1.81 4.84
CA THR A 103 -16.60 2.22 4.90
C THR A 103 -15.81 1.79 3.67
N HIS A 104 -16.02 0.57 3.21
CA HIS A 104 -15.43 -0.06 2.03
C HIS A 104 -16.48 -0.43 0.98
N SER A 105 -17.69 -0.87 1.38
CA SER A 105 -18.69 -1.36 0.43
C SER A 105 -19.34 -0.28 -0.42
N ALA A 106 -19.30 1.00 0.01
CA ALA A 106 -19.75 2.10 -0.83
C ALA A 106 -18.86 2.19 -2.09
N PRO A 107 -19.43 2.30 -3.31
CA PRO A 107 -18.65 2.36 -4.55
C PRO A 107 -17.57 3.45 -4.53
N ASP A 108 -17.96 4.67 -4.14
CA ASP A 108 -17.08 5.84 -4.13
C ASP A 108 -15.96 5.74 -3.09
N ALA A 109 -16.09 4.89 -2.06
CA ALA A 109 -14.99 4.66 -1.12
C ALA A 109 -13.77 4.01 -1.78
N ARG A 110 -14.00 3.26 -2.87
CA ARG A 110 -12.97 2.50 -3.62
C ARG A 110 -12.62 3.16 -4.94
N ALA A 111 -13.12 4.38 -5.19
CA ALA A 111 -12.79 5.15 -6.36
C ALA A 111 -11.34 5.67 -6.29
N THR A 112 -10.84 6.16 -7.43
CA THR A 112 -9.51 6.78 -7.60
C THR A 112 -9.64 8.31 -7.69
N ASP A 113 -10.70 8.87 -7.11
CA ASP A 113 -10.83 10.30 -6.91
C ASP A 113 -11.76 10.58 -5.70
N PRO A 114 -11.60 11.71 -5.00
CA PRO A 114 -12.36 12.05 -3.81
C PRO A 114 -13.71 12.68 -4.17
N LYS A 115 -14.48 12.04 -5.05
CA LYS A 115 -15.83 12.46 -5.41
C LYS A 115 -16.90 11.60 -4.75
N GLY A 116 -18.14 12.12 -4.76
CA GLY A 116 -19.29 11.40 -4.21
C GLY A 116 -19.14 11.08 -2.73
N GLN A 117 -19.46 9.84 -2.36
CA GLN A 117 -19.47 9.32 -1.00
C GLN A 117 -18.15 8.65 -0.60
N TYR A 118 -16.99 9.12 -1.07
CA TYR A 118 -15.69 8.53 -0.70
C TYR A 118 -15.42 8.54 0.82
N ARG A 119 -16.04 9.45 1.58
CA ARG A 119 -16.03 9.52 3.06
C ARG A 119 -17.15 8.73 3.74
N SER A 120 -17.80 7.81 3.03
CA SER A 120 -18.80 6.89 3.59
C SER A 120 -18.28 6.09 4.78
N GLY A 121 -19.20 5.60 5.60
CA GLY A 121 -18.91 4.93 6.87
C GLY A 121 -19.18 5.84 8.07
N THR A 122 -18.90 5.33 9.25
CA THR A 122 -18.99 6.05 10.52
C THR A 122 -17.63 6.66 10.83
N LEU A 123 -17.57 7.99 10.95
CA LEU A 123 -16.36 8.68 11.40
C LEU A 123 -16.08 8.32 12.87
N LEU A 124 -14.95 7.66 13.13
CA LEU A 124 -14.53 7.23 14.46
C LEU A 124 -13.61 8.25 15.12
N LYS A 125 -12.69 8.82 14.33
CA LYS A 125 -11.72 9.81 14.81
C LYS A 125 -11.26 10.71 13.68
N GLN A 126 -11.00 11.96 14.01
CA GLN A 126 -10.43 12.95 13.10
C GLN A 126 -9.38 13.76 13.85
N VAL A 127 -8.23 13.98 13.22
CA VAL A 127 -7.10 14.75 13.77
C VAL A 127 -6.49 15.58 12.65
N ARG A 128 -6.09 16.81 12.98
CA ARG A 128 -5.34 17.69 12.08
C ARG A 128 -3.95 17.90 12.62
N PHE A 129 -2.98 17.95 11.71
CA PHE A 129 -1.60 18.26 12.02
C PHE A 129 -1.13 19.37 11.08
N GLY A 130 -0.48 20.39 11.63
CA GLY A 130 0.28 21.39 10.89
C GLY A 130 1.76 21.09 11.05
N SER A 131 2.61 22.12 11.18
CA SER A 131 4.06 21.97 11.30
C SER A 131 4.56 21.84 12.75
N GLU A 132 3.76 21.26 13.64
CA GLU A 132 4.12 21.14 15.05
C GLU A 132 5.15 20.02 15.29
N LYS A 133 6.32 20.40 15.80
CA LYS A 133 7.46 19.48 16.12
C LYS A 133 7.15 18.32 17.08
N THR A 134 5.96 18.27 17.68
CA THR A 134 5.59 17.20 18.60
C THR A 134 5.61 15.85 17.91
N TYR A 135 5.25 15.80 16.63
CA TYR A 135 5.15 14.55 15.89
C TYR A 135 6.23 14.33 14.81
N ASP A 136 7.13 15.31 14.62
CA ASP A 136 8.28 15.22 13.70
C ASP A 136 9.13 13.98 14.03
N ASN A 137 9.19 13.07 13.08
CA ASN A 137 9.86 11.78 13.16
C ASN A 137 9.37 10.91 14.33
N GLN A 138 8.12 11.12 14.78
CA GLN A 138 7.43 10.36 15.82
C GLN A 138 6.19 9.64 15.30
N TRP A 139 5.59 8.81 16.16
CA TRP A 139 4.35 8.11 15.86
C TRP A 139 3.15 8.74 16.58
N TYR A 140 2.08 8.99 15.84
CA TYR A 140 0.73 9.17 16.38
C TYR A 140 -0.03 7.85 16.29
N THR A 141 -0.86 7.54 17.29
CA THR A 141 -1.60 6.28 17.33
C THR A 141 -3.10 6.53 17.41
N PHE A 142 -3.85 5.98 16.44
CA PHE A 142 -5.30 5.83 16.50
C PHE A 142 -5.65 4.52 17.21
N GLY A 143 -6.45 4.63 18.27
CA GLY A 143 -6.99 3.48 19.01
C GLY A 143 -6.98 3.68 20.53
N PRO A 144 -7.26 2.63 21.31
CA PRO A 144 -7.56 1.26 20.85
C PRO A 144 -8.82 1.20 19.98
N LEU A 145 -8.76 0.40 18.90
CA LEU A 145 -9.90 0.13 18.02
C LEU A 145 -10.41 -1.28 18.28
N ASN A 146 -11.70 -1.44 18.50
CA ASN A 146 -12.33 -2.75 18.50
C ASN A 146 -12.51 -3.20 17.04
N PRO A 147 -12.00 -4.38 16.61
CA PRO A 147 -12.16 -4.85 15.24
C PRO A 147 -13.60 -4.80 14.72
N LEU A 148 -14.59 -4.98 15.59
CA LEU A 148 -16.02 -4.94 15.22
C LEU A 148 -16.55 -3.54 14.87
N GLU A 149 -15.78 -2.48 15.13
CA GLU A 149 -16.08 -1.13 14.67
C GLU A 149 -15.76 -0.95 13.18
N GLY A 150 -15.01 -1.86 12.56
CA GLY A 150 -14.78 -1.89 11.12
C GLY A 150 -15.99 -2.43 10.36
N GLU A 151 -16.00 -2.26 9.04
CA GLU A 151 -16.99 -2.92 8.19
C GLU A 151 -16.61 -4.39 7.96
N LEU A 152 -17.52 -5.32 8.22
CA LEU A 152 -17.31 -6.70 7.79
C LEU A 152 -17.39 -6.78 6.25
N VAL A 153 -16.28 -7.11 5.60
CA VAL A 153 -16.19 -7.34 4.16
C VAL A 153 -16.09 -8.86 3.92
N PRO A 154 -17.18 -9.52 3.45
CA PRO A 154 -17.21 -10.98 3.30
C PRO A 154 -16.12 -11.52 2.38
N GLU A 155 -15.79 -10.80 1.30
CA GLU A 155 -14.78 -11.18 0.32
C GLU A 155 -13.37 -11.26 0.92
N PHE A 156 -13.11 -10.49 1.99
CA PHE A 156 -11.83 -10.51 2.70
C PHE A 156 -11.85 -11.33 3.98
N GLU A 157 -13.00 -11.92 4.33
CA GLU A 157 -13.23 -12.56 5.62
C GLU A 157 -12.69 -11.74 6.81
N GLY A 158 -12.96 -10.43 6.80
CA GLY A 158 -12.36 -9.51 7.77
C GLY A 158 -13.10 -8.19 7.92
N TYR A 159 -12.71 -7.44 8.96
CA TYR A 159 -13.21 -6.11 9.25
C TYR A 159 -12.26 -5.07 8.65
N VAL A 160 -12.84 -4.09 7.96
CA VAL A 160 -12.10 -3.04 7.26
C VAL A 160 -12.35 -1.68 7.91
N PHE A 161 -11.25 -1.00 8.22
CA PHE A 161 -11.22 0.43 8.54
C PHE A 161 -10.71 1.21 7.34
N LYS A 162 -11.08 2.49 7.25
CA LYS A 162 -10.62 3.41 6.21
C LYS A 162 -10.02 4.67 6.83
N MET A 163 -8.80 5.02 6.46
CA MET A 163 -8.17 6.30 6.74
C MET A 163 -8.24 7.16 5.49
N VAL A 164 -8.83 8.35 5.60
CA VAL A 164 -8.77 9.38 4.56
C VAL A 164 -7.88 10.50 5.05
N VAL A 165 -6.80 10.75 4.33
CA VAL A 165 -5.88 11.86 4.54
C VAL A 165 -6.19 12.93 3.51
N GLN A 166 -6.28 14.18 3.94
CA GLN A 166 -6.52 15.29 3.03
C GLN A 166 -5.73 16.53 3.44
N GLY A 167 -5.02 17.14 2.50
CA GLY A 167 -4.47 18.49 2.66
C GLY A 167 -5.59 19.51 2.76
N LYS A 168 -5.61 20.32 3.81
CA LYS A 168 -6.67 21.31 4.08
C LYS A 168 -6.28 22.74 3.75
N SER A 169 -4.99 23.04 3.82
CA SER A 169 -4.39 24.34 3.52
C SER A 169 -2.92 24.16 3.17
N GLY A 170 -2.28 25.22 2.69
CA GLY A 170 -0.87 25.26 2.38
C GLY A 170 -0.48 24.58 1.07
N ASP A 171 0.80 24.64 0.76
CA ASP A 171 1.40 24.17 -0.50
C ASP A 171 2.64 23.28 -0.31
N ASP A 172 2.78 22.70 0.88
CA ASP A 172 3.84 21.75 1.25
C ASP A 172 3.32 20.31 1.19
N GLY A 173 4.24 19.34 1.10
CA GLY A 173 3.95 17.91 1.07
C GLY A 173 4.15 17.24 2.43
N ASN A 174 3.14 16.56 2.97
CA ASN A 174 3.28 15.72 4.15
C ASN A 174 3.62 14.26 3.76
N LEU A 175 4.75 13.77 4.26
CA LEU A 175 5.37 12.49 3.99
C LEU A 175 5.29 11.56 5.20
N TYR A 176 4.35 10.62 5.16
CA TYR A 176 4.05 9.76 6.30
C TYR A 176 4.12 8.27 5.96
N ARG A 177 4.01 7.43 7.00
CA ARG A 177 3.80 5.98 6.87
C ARG A 177 2.75 5.49 7.84
N TYR A 178 2.13 4.36 7.53
CA TYR A 178 1.27 3.65 8.44
C TYR A 178 1.90 2.38 9.01
N PHE A 179 1.38 1.95 10.15
CA PHE A 179 1.55 0.61 10.67
C PHE A 179 0.28 0.12 11.36
N LEU A 180 -0.23 -1.05 10.96
CA LEU A 180 -1.31 -1.74 11.67
C LEU A 180 -0.73 -2.57 12.82
N SER A 181 -1.07 -2.23 14.06
CA SER A 181 -0.41 -2.77 15.25
C SER A 181 -1.37 -3.42 16.24
N THR A 182 -0.90 -4.42 16.98
CA THR A 182 -1.51 -4.91 18.23
C THR A 182 -1.06 -4.12 19.46
N SER A 183 -0.08 -3.21 19.31
CA SER A 183 0.47 -2.39 20.38
C SER A 183 0.22 -0.89 20.14
N PRO A 184 -0.10 -0.10 21.18
CA PRO A 184 -0.28 1.35 21.05
C PRO A 184 1.04 2.09 20.82
N THR A 185 2.17 1.53 21.23
CA THR A 185 3.48 2.20 21.30
C THR A 185 4.55 1.52 20.45
N GLU A 186 4.33 0.27 20.06
CA GLU A 186 5.26 -0.52 19.25
C GLU A 186 4.63 -0.94 17.92
N ASN A 187 5.48 -1.23 16.94
CA ASN A 187 5.07 -1.72 15.62
C ASN A 187 5.02 -3.24 15.64
N VAL A 188 3.93 -3.80 16.17
CA VAL A 188 3.72 -5.24 16.32
C VAL A 188 2.58 -5.66 15.39
N ALA A 189 2.89 -6.38 14.33
CA ALA A 189 1.90 -6.76 13.32
C ALA A 189 0.71 -7.53 13.92
N VAL A 190 -0.50 -7.24 13.43
CA VAL A 190 -1.73 -8.00 13.63
C VAL A 190 -1.70 -9.25 12.77
N GLU A 191 -1.60 -10.45 13.34
CA GLU A 191 -1.56 -11.68 12.54
C GLU A 191 -2.74 -11.76 11.54
N GLY A 192 -2.44 -12.02 10.27
CA GLY A 192 -3.40 -12.07 9.15
C GLY A 192 -3.95 -10.71 8.68
N GLY A 193 -3.61 -9.60 9.35
CA GLY A 193 -4.01 -8.27 8.92
C GLY A 193 -3.25 -7.77 7.68
N ASN A 194 -3.76 -6.72 7.05
CA ASN A 194 -3.11 -6.08 5.91
C ASN A 194 -3.51 -4.60 5.81
N ALA A 195 -2.77 -3.82 5.04
CA ALA A 195 -3.16 -2.48 4.61
C ALA A 195 -3.24 -2.47 3.08
N PHE A 196 -4.16 -1.70 2.52
CA PHE A 196 -4.32 -1.61 1.07
C PHE A 196 -4.91 -0.28 0.63
N THR A 197 -4.71 0.08 -0.62
CA THR A 197 -5.32 1.26 -1.26
C THR A 197 -5.81 0.93 -2.67
N TYR A 198 -6.68 1.75 -3.24
CA TYR A 198 -7.08 1.67 -4.66
C TYR A 198 -6.34 2.68 -5.53
N GLU A 199 -5.74 3.70 -4.92
CA GLU A 199 -4.93 4.73 -5.55
C GLU A 199 -3.78 5.09 -4.61
N TYR A 200 -2.58 5.18 -5.16
CA TYR A 200 -1.36 5.25 -4.38
C TYR A 200 -0.61 6.53 -4.69
N ALA A 201 -0.53 7.44 -3.71
CA ALA A 201 0.25 8.68 -3.79
C ALA A 201 1.50 8.55 -2.92
N PHE A 202 2.68 8.52 -3.54
CA PHE A 202 3.93 8.23 -2.83
C PHE A 202 5.18 8.83 -3.46
N ARG A 203 6.25 8.93 -2.64
CA ARG A 203 7.58 9.36 -3.07
C ARG A 203 8.41 8.21 -3.62
N LEU A 204 8.86 8.33 -4.86
CA LEU A 204 9.86 7.45 -5.46
C LEU A 204 11.22 7.61 -4.78
N ALA A 205 11.94 6.50 -4.68
CA ALA A 205 13.32 6.52 -4.21
C ALA A 205 14.22 7.22 -5.24
N ALA A 206 14.90 8.28 -4.82
CA ALA A 206 15.83 9.10 -5.62
C ALA A 206 17.19 8.42 -5.87
N THR A 207 17.19 7.12 -6.19
CA THR A 207 18.40 6.33 -6.45
C THR A 207 18.32 5.66 -7.82
N PRO A 208 19.21 6.00 -8.78
CA PRO A 208 19.20 5.36 -10.09
C PRO A 208 19.35 3.83 -10.00
N GLY A 209 18.56 3.12 -10.79
CA GLY A 209 18.48 1.65 -10.80
C GLY A 209 17.66 1.04 -9.66
N ARG A 210 17.17 1.86 -8.71
CA ARG A 210 16.28 1.38 -7.65
C ARG A 210 14.93 1.00 -8.26
N LYS A 211 14.35 -0.08 -7.72
CA LYS A 211 13.09 -0.65 -8.17
C LYS A 211 12.05 -0.48 -7.08
N THR A 212 11.00 0.27 -7.37
CA THR A 212 9.76 0.33 -6.60
C THR A 212 8.79 -0.72 -7.14
N HIS A 213 8.03 -1.34 -6.25
CA HIS A 213 7.11 -2.41 -6.60
C HIS A 213 5.70 -2.08 -6.11
N LEU A 214 4.72 -2.21 -7.00
CA LEU A 214 3.30 -2.07 -6.68
C LEU A 214 2.58 -3.40 -6.99
N TYR A 215 1.72 -3.83 -6.08
CA TYR A 215 1.11 -5.16 -6.12
C TYR A 215 -0.42 -5.12 -6.22
N PRO A 216 -1.01 -4.72 -7.37
CA PRO A 216 -2.45 -4.78 -7.56
C PRO A 216 -2.92 -6.24 -7.61
N PHE A 217 -4.00 -6.53 -6.89
CA PHE A 217 -4.59 -7.86 -6.82
C PHE A 217 -5.61 -8.10 -7.94
N VAL A 218 -5.45 -9.21 -8.65
CA VAL A 218 -6.28 -9.60 -9.79
C VAL A 218 -7.22 -10.72 -9.37
N ASN A 219 -8.52 -10.45 -9.30
CA ASN A 219 -9.53 -11.48 -9.02
C ASN A 219 -9.89 -12.31 -10.27
N ASP A 220 -10.78 -13.30 -10.11
CA ASP A 220 -11.22 -14.24 -11.14
C ASP A 220 -12.08 -13.62 -12.27
N ARG A 221 -12.48 -12.35 -12.14
CA ARG A 221 -13.30 -11.62 -13.10
C ARG A 221 -12.51 -10.62 -13.95
N VAL A 222 -11.24 -10.41 -13.66
CA VAL A 222 -10.40 -9.44 -14.39
C VAL A 222 -9.89 -10.08 -15.68
N VAL A 223 -10.23 -9.49 -16.82
CA VAL A 223 -9.78 -9.94 -18.16
C VAL A 223 -8.68 -9.05 -18.71
N SER A 224 -8.68 -7.77 -18.33
CA SER A 224 -7.62 -6.83 -18.64
C SER A 224 -7.49 -5.82 -17.52
N ILE A 225 -6.28 -5.29 -17.36
CA ILE A 225 -6.03 -4.15 -16.50
C ILE A 225 -5.68 -2.93 -17.33
N LYS A 226 -6.07 -1.76 -16.85
CA LYS A 226 -5.54 -0.46 -17.30
C LYS A 226 -4.76 0.13 -16.13
N GLN A 227 -3.44 0.22 -16.29
CA GLN A 227 -2.64 1.00 -15.35
C GLN A 227 -2.72 2.47 -15.74
N SER A 228 -2.84 3.35 -14.76
CA SER A 228 -2.81 4.80 -14.92
C SER A 228 -1.85 5.41 -13.93
N ASN A 229 -1.05 6.36 -14.38
CA ASN A 229 -0.09 7.07 -13.54
C ASN A 229 -0.01 8.55 -13.88
N PHE A 230 0.27 9.34 -12.86
CA PHE A 230 0.39 10.79 -12.90
C PHE A 230 1.74 11.20 -12.35
N ASP A 231 2.38 12.16 -13.03
CA ASP A 231 3.66 12.75 -12.61
C ASP A 231 4.82 11.75 -12.38
N VAL A 232 4.88 10.67 -13.16
CA VAL A 232 6.02 9.72 -13.14
C VAL A 232 7.17 10.21 -14.01
N ASP A 233 7.34 11.53 -14.11
CA ASP A 233 8.37 12.16 -14.90
C ASP A 233 9.77 11.93 -14.28
N GLY A 234 10.83 12.34 -15.01
CA GLY A 234 12.20 12.20 -14.51
C GLY A 234 12.86 10.83 -14.76
N ASP A 235 12.77 10.33 -15.98
CA ASP A 235 13.42 9.09 -16.43
C ASP A 235 13.06 7.88 -15.54
N VAL A 236 11.81 7.39 -15.62
CA VAL A 236 11.38 6.16 -14.94
C VAL A 236 11.01 5.11 -15.98
N GLY A 237 11.47 3.87 -15.78
CA GLY A 237 11.01 2.72 -16.56
C GLY A 237 9.89 1.97 -15.85
N LEU A 238 8.77 1.71 -16.51
CA LEU A 238 7.66 0.90 -15.97
C LEU A 238 7.52 -0.43 -16.70
N LYS A 239 7.52 -1.53 -15.93
CA LYS A 239 7.32 -2.90 -16.45
C LYS A 239 6.40 -3.71 -15.55
N ILE A 240 5.64 -4.61 -16.15
CA ILE A 240 4.72 -5.52 -15.47
C ILE A 240 5.31 -6.93 -15.46
N PHE A 241 5.37 -7.52 -14.27
CA PHE A 241 5.76 -8.89 -14.01
C PHE A 241 4.60 -9.64 -13.36
N SER A 242 4.50 -10.93 -13.68
CA SER A 242 3.53 -11.84 -13.07
C SER A 242 3.98 -13.29 -13.27
N VAL A 243 3.12 -14.24 -12.93
CA VAL A 243 3.36 -15.65 -13.30
C VAL A 243 3.38 -15.88 -14.82
N SER A 244 2.76 -14.98 -15.60
CA SER A 244 2.61 -15.07 -17.06
C SER A 244 3.37 -13.97 -17.83
N LYS A 245 3.86 -12.93 -17.14
CA LYS A 245 4.55 -11.78 -17.75
C LYS A 245 5.97 -11.64 -17.18
N ASN A 246 6.94 -11.47 -18.05
CA ASN A 246 8.35 -11.26 -17.66
C ASN A 246 8.86 -9.91 -18.18
N GLY A 247 8.40 -8.81 -17.56
CA GLY A 247 8.86 -7.46 -17.89
C GLY A 247 8.13 -6.84 -19.08
N HIS A 248 6.82 -7.00 -19.14
CA HIS A 248 5.98 -6.41 -20.18
C HIS A 248 5.96 -4.87 -20.03
N PRO A 249 6.28 -4.09 -21.06
CA PRO A 249 6.37 -2.63 -20.94
C PRO A 249 5.00 -2.00 -20.71
N ALA A 250 4.97 -0.89 -19.97
CA ALA A 250 3.78 -0.07 -19.75
C ALA A 250 4.11 1.42 -19.89
N ALA A 251 3.08 2.23 -20.15
CA ALA A 251 3.23 3.67 -20.39
C ALA A 251 3.59 4.43 -19.10
N VAL A 252 4.45 5.43 -19.23
CA VAL A 252 4.90 6.32 -18.15
C VAL A 252 4.46 7.73 -18.51
N SER A 253 3.94 8.48 -17.53
CA SER A 253 3.48 9.85 -17.74
C SER A 253 4.61 10.87 -17.75
N GLY A 254 4.30 12.06 -18.29
CA GLY A 254 5.14 13.24 -18.18
C GLY A 254 4.78 14.09 -16.95
N ASN A 255 5.45 15.23 -16.84
CA ASN A 255 5.26 16.19 -15.76
C ASN A 255 3.83 16.74 -15.77
N ASN A 256 3.11 16.64 -14.66
CA ASN A 256 1.73 17.10 -14.50
C ASN A 256 0.77 16.52 -15.55
N GLU A 257 1.06 15.31 -16.04
CA GLU A 257 0.28 14.62 -17.04
C GLU A 257 -0.14 13.22 -16.55
N TRP A 258 -1.28 12.75 -17.03
CA TRP A 258 -1.70 11.36 -16.89
C TRP A 258 -1.26 10.56 -18.11
N ALA A 259 -0.78 9.34 -17.89
CA ALA A 259 -0.61 8.33 -18.93
C ALA A 259 -1.24 7.00 -18.50
N SER A 260 -1.58 6.17 -19.48
CA SER A 260 -2.13 4.85 -19.22
C SER A 260 -1.78 3.85 -20.31
N SER A 261 -1.79 2.56 -19.95
CA SER A 261 -1.71 1.46 -20.91
C SER A 261 -2.57 0.27 -20.45
N THR A 262 -3.18 -0.42 -21.40
CA THR A 262 -4.04 -1.58 -21.15
C THR A 262 -3.29 -2.88 -21.43
N HIS A 263 -3.44 -3.86 -20.54
CA HIS A 263 -2.74 -5.13 -20.61
C HIS A 263 -3.69 -6.29 -20.34
N PRO A 264 -3.69 -7.35 -21.17
CA PRO A 264 -4.53 -8.51 -20.95
C PRO A 264 -4.09 -9.27 -19.70
N ILE A 265 -5.04 -9.85 -18.99
CA ILE A 265 -4.84 -10.79 -17.88
C ILE A 265 -5.12 -12.20 -18.38
N THR A 266 -4.25 -13.11 -17.99
CA THR A 266 -4.39 -14.55 -18.25
C THR A 266 -5.01 -15.25 -17.05
N ASP A 267 -5.69 -16.37 -17.27
CA ASP A 267 -6.32 -17.16 -16.19
C ASP A 267 -5.32 -17.59 -15.09
N LYS A 268 -4.03 -17.72 -15.44
CA LYS A 268 -2.98 -18.07 -14.48
C LYS A 268 -2.69 -16.96 -13.46
N GLU A 269 -3.04 -15.72 -13.79
CA GLU A 269 -2.82 -14.54 -12.94
C GLU A 269 -3.98 -14.29 -11.96
N HIS A 270 -5.13 -14.96 -12.13
CA HIS A 270 -6.28 -14.83 -11.24
C HIS A 270 -5.96 -15.34 -9.82
N GLY A 271 -6.44 -14.59 -8.83
CA GLY A 271 -6.19 -14.87 -7.41
C GLY A 271 -4.77 -14.52 -6.95
N LEU A 272 -4.00 -13.80 -7.75
CA LEU A 272 -2.62 -13.40 -7.46
C LEU A 272 -2.43 -11.89 -7.64
N SER A 273 -1.36 -11.37 -7.05
CA SER A 273 -0.92 -10.00 -7.30
C SER A 273 0.03 -9.94 -8.50
N LEU A 274 -0.05 -8.87 -9.30
CA LEU A 274 0.98 -8.51 -10.26
C LEU A 274 2.15 -7.81 -9.55
N ASP A 275 3.28 -7.60 -10.23
CA ASP A 275 4.38 -6.73 -9.80
C ASP A 275 4.59 -5.66 -10.87
N LEU A 276 4.07 -4.46 -10.61
CA LEU A 276 4.35 -3.28 -11.42
C LEU A 276 5.63 -2.65 -10.87
N GLN A 277 6.70 -2.79 -11.65
CA GLN A 277 8.03 -2.36 -11.28
C GLN A 277 8.37 -1.02 -11.92
N LEU A 278 8.51 0.00 -11.09
CA LEU A 278 9.03 1.32 -11.46
C LEU A 278 10.55 1.32 -11.21
N THR A 279 11.34 1.57 -12.24
CA THR A 279 12.80 1.68 -12.13
C THR A 279 13.20 3.13 -12.27
N THR A 280 13.61 3.77 -11.18
CA THR A 280 14.11 5.14 -11.18
C THR A 280 15.42 5.22 -11.96
N LEU A 281 15.57 6.18 -12.88
CA LEU A 281 16.85 6.45 -13.55
C LEU A 281 17.42 7.82 -13.14
N SER A 282 16.62 8.67 -12.49
CA SER A 282 17.02 9.97 -11.94
C SER A 282 17.54 9.90 -10.49
N LYS A 283 18.20 10.99 -10.08
CA LYS A 283 18.64 11.26 -8.71
C LYS A 283 17.76 12.29 -7.99
N ALA A 284 16.76 12.86 -8.67
CA ALA A 284 15.79 13.74 -8.05
C ALA A 284 14.72 12.90 -7.33
N PRO A 285 14.21 13.35 -6.16
CA PRO A 285 12.95 12.84 -5.66
C PRO A 285 11.85 13.13 -6.67
N ASN A 286 10.87 12.24 -6.74
CA ASN A 286 9.66 12.46 -7.51
C ASN A 286 8.49 11.86 -6.72
N ASP A 287 7.40 12.59 -6.68
CA ASP A 287 6.14 12.18 -6.09
C ASP A 287 5.15 11.90 -7.21
N LEU A 288 4.32 10.88 -7.05
CA LEU A 288 3.43 10.45 -8.11
C LEU A 288 2.16 9.82 -7.57
N VAL A 289 1.17 9.72 -8.45
CA VAL A 289 -0.05 8.96 -8.22
C VAL A 289 -0.14 7.78 -9.17
N PHE A 290 -0.57 6.62 -8.65
CA PHE A 290 -0.70 5.39 -9.42
C PHE A 290 -1.98 4.64 -9.04
N TYR A 291 -2.76 4.22 -10.04
CA TYR A 291 -3.86 3.27 -9.83
C TYR A 291 -3.99 2.27 -10.99
N VAL A 292 -4.77 1.21 -10.76
CA VAL A 292 -5.07 0.20 -11.78
C VAL A 292 -6.57 -0.07 -11.76
N THR A 293 -7.22 -0.08 -12.93
CA THR A 293 -8.62 -0.49 -13.09
C THR A 293 -8.75 -1.76 -13.94
N ASP A 294 -9.87 -2.47 -13.79
CA ASP A 294 -10.26 -3.57 -14.67
C ASP A 294 -10.93 -3.07 -15.97
N GLN A 295 -11.43 -4.00 -16.78
CA GLN A 295 -12.14 -3.70 -18.03
C GLN A 295 -13.46 -2.91 -17.87
N TYR A 296 -13.95 -2.72 -16.65
CA TYR A 296 -15.16 -1.98 -16.32
C TYR A 296 -14.85 -0.68 -15.55
N ASP A 297 -13.60 -0.23 -15.57
CA ASP A 297 -13.10 0.92 -14.83
C ASP A 297 -13.25 0.79 -13.30
N VAL A 298 -13.30 -0.44 -12.78
CA VAL A 298 -13.31 -0.70 -11.34
C VAL A 298 -11.88 -0.81 -10.84
N ALA A 299 -11.52 -0.01 -9.83
CA ALA A 299 -10.17 0.00 -9.27
C ALA A 299 -9.80 -1.33 -8.58
N LEU A 300 -8.55 -1.76 -8.77
CA LEU A 300 -7.95 -2.93 -8.12
C LEU A 300 -7.22 -2.49 -6.85
N PRO A 301 -7.30 -3.26 -5.75
CA PRO A 301 -6.59 -2.94 -4.52
C PRO A 301 -5.10 -3.32 -4.62
N PHE A 302 -4.23 -2.42 -4.17
CA PHE A 302 -2.82 -2.65 -3.90
C PHE A 302 -2.66 -3.04 -2.44
N PHE A 303 -2.31 -4.30 -2.17
CA PHE A 303 -2.04 -4.75 -0.81
C PHE A 303 -0.57 -4.55 -0.45
N ALA A 304 -0.31 -3.95 0.72
CA ALA A 304 1.04 -3.77 1.24
C ALA A 304 1.77 -5.12 1.40
N ILE A 305 1.06 -6.16 1.83
CA ILE A 305 1.50 -7.55 1.69
C ILE A 305 0.79 -8.16 0.47
N PRO A 306 1.48 -8.49 -0.64
CA PRO A 306 0.86 -9.05 -1.82
C PRO A 306 0.18 -10.39 -1.50
N LEU A 307 -1.10 -10.51 -1.84
CA LEU A 307 -1.83 -11.77 -1.71
C LEU A 307 -1.26 -12.80 -2.70
N GLY A 308 -0.91 -13.99 -2.18
CA GLY A 308 -0.15 -15.01 -2.91
C GLY A 308 1.37 -14.83 -2.88
N GLY A 309 1.87 -13.76 -2.23
CA GLY A 309 3.28 -13.39 -2.19
C GLY A 309 3.74 -12.66 -3.46
N PRO A 310 4.98 -12.14 -3.49
CA PRO A 310 5.53 -11.51 -4.69
C PRO A 310 5.53 -12.51 -5.87
N PRO A 311 4.99 -12.13 -7.04
CA PRO A 311 4.83 -13.06 -8.15
C PRO A 311 6.18 -13.55 -8.67
N ARG A 312 6.22 -14.84 -9.05
CA ARG A 312 7.39 -15.46 -9.70
C ARG A 312 6.97 -15.99 -11.06
N TYR A 313 7.63 -15.52 -12.12
CA TYR A 313 7.38 -15.99 -13.48
C TYR A 313 7.55 -17.50 -13.59
N ARG A 314 6.60 -18.19 -14.23
CA ARG A 314 6.65 -19.63 -14.45
C ARG A 314 7.06 -19.90 -15.89
N TYR A 315 8.29 -20.39 -16.06
CA TYR A 315 8.79 -20.79 -17.37
C TYR A 315 7.99 -21.97 -17.92
N GLU A 316 7.42 -21.81 -19.11
CA GLU A 316 6.91 -22.93 -19.90
C GLU A 316 8.07 -23.50 -20.70
N VAL A 317 8.59 -24.65 -20.28
CA VAL A 317 9.64 -25.37 -21.02
C VAL A 317 8.93 -26.29 -22.01
N ASP A 318 8.84 -25.84 -23.25
CA ASP A 318 8.30 -26.65 -24.34
C ASP A 318 9.39 -27.62 -24.82
N VAL A 319 9.48 -28.81 -24.21
CA VAL A 319 10.44 -29.85 -24.63
C VAL A 319 9.94 -30.44 -25.95
N LYS A 320 10.43 -29.90 -27.07
CA LYS A 320 10.32 -30.57 -28.37
C LYS A 320 11.18 -31.83 -28.36
N ILE A 321 10.58 -32.96 -27.99
CA ILE A 321 11.18 -34.27 -28.22
C ILE A 321 11.28 -34.44 -29.74
N ARG A 322 12.51 -34.35 -30.28
CA ARG A 322 12.78 -34.79 -31.65
C ARG A 322 12.49 -36.28 -31.71
N LYS A 323 11.52 -36.68 -32.54
CA LYS A 323 11.32 -38.08 -32.94
C LYS A 323 12.51 -38.54 -33.78
#